data_AF-A0A7Y3GYK6-F1
#
_entry.id   AF-A0A7Y3GYK6-F1
#
_cell.length_a   1.000
_cell.length_b   1.000
_cell.length_c   1.000
_cell.angle_alpha   90.00
_cell.angle_beta   90.00
_cell.angle_gamma   90.00
#
_symmetry.space_group_name_H-M   'P 1'
#
loop_
_entity.id
_entity.type
_entity.pdbx_description
1 polymer ?
#
loop_
_entity_poly.entity_id
_entity_poly.type
_entity_poly.pdbx_seq_one_letter_code
_entity_poly.pdbx_strand_id
1 'polypeptide(L)'
;MHRSFLAFGLLFVSLLAVGCATSRQQPAKPAPVAVTPPPKQPTAEETLSYGLGRLIVADLSHYYFSPGEIEMIVMGVQDQLSEPTALSEDDRKQIAMGLQAMAEKRANDRIDEEKAASGVHLAELGGREGAKTLDTGIVILAMSRGDGAYATEEQFLKLHSRAWLRDGTEIVNSFAAGEPTIIQPKYFLPCWKEVLPQVKVGGRAQFACPSDQVYGDQGRPGQIPPGAMVAFDIELLKVLDTPEDDEAKFSEGAADGPPGSPPAAN
;
A
#
# COMPACT_ATOMS: atom_id res chain seq x y z
N MET A 1 -17.13 -49.75 62.82
CA MET A 1 -16.23 -49.22 63.86
C MET A 1 -15.87 -47.79 63.47
N HIS A 2 -16.72 -46.80 63.74
CA HIS A 2 -16.65 -45.90 64.90
C HIS A 2 -15.23 -45.49 65.29
N ARG A 3 -14.87 -44.22 65.02
CA ARG A 3 -14.34 -43.30 66.05
C ARG A 3 -14.33 -41.85 65.58
N SER A 4 -14.60 -41.00 66.56
CA SER A 4 -15.02 -39.61 66.47
C SER A 4 -13.90 -38.66 66.94
N PHE A 5 -14.10 -37.36 66.65
CA PHE A 5 -13.57 -36.16 67.31
C PHE A 5 -12.07 -35.81 67.23
N LEU A 6 -11.76 -34.61 66.72
CA LEU A 6 -11.41 -33.46 67.58
C LEU A 6 -11.35 -32.13 66.78
N ALA A 7 -12.10 -31.16 67.28
CA ALA A 7 -12.09 -29.77 66.85
C ALA A 7 -10.88 -29.05 67.45
N PHE A 8 -10.24 -28.16 66.68
CA PHE A 8 -9.38 -27.11 67.22
C PHE A 8 -9.74 -25.81 66.52
N GLY A 9 -10.38 -24.92 67.27
CA GLY A 9 -10.64 -23.55 66.86
C GLY A 9 -9.35 -22.74 66.89
N LEU A 10 -9.10 -22.02 65.81
CA LEU A 10 -8.09 -20.98 65.74
C LEU A 10 -8.81 -19.66 65.46
N LEU A 11 -8.89 -18.85 66.51
CA LEU A 11 -9.20 -17.42 66.46
C LEU A 11 -8.20 -16.74 65.53
N PHE A 12 -8.65 -16.22 64.39
CA PHE A 12 -7.91 -15.22 63.63
C PHE A 12 -8.53 -13.85 63.89
N VAL A 13 -7.77 -13.02 64.60
CA VAL A 13 -8.09 -11.63 64.92
C VAL A 13 -8.06 -10.83 63.62
N SER A 14 -9.18 -10.18 63.31
CA SER A 14 -9.35 -9.24 62.21
C SER A 14 -8.46 -8.01 62.44
N LEU A 15 -7.48 -7.81 61.56
CA LEU A 15 -6.71 -6.57 61.46
C LEU A 15 -7.33 -5.73 60.33
N LEU A 16 -8.13 -4.73 60.70
CA LEU A 16 -8.68 -3.73 59.79
C LEU A 16 -7.54 -2.82 59.28
N ALA A 17 -7.00 -3.15 58.10
CA ALA A 17 -6.20 -2.21 57.33
C ALA A 17 -7.14 -1.28 56.55
N VAL A 18 -7.32 -0.05 57.05
CA VAL A 18 -7.94 1.05 56.30
C VAL A 18 -6.92 1.50 55.26
N GLY A 19 -6.91 0.82 54.11
CA GLY A 19 -6.21 1.27 52.91
C GLY A 19 -7.10 2.24 52.15
N CYS A 20 -6.77 3.53 52.19
CA CYS A 20 -7.34 4.54 51.32
C CYS A 20 -6.83 4.30 49.89
N ALA A 21 -7.44 3.33 49.19
CA ALA A 21 -7.20 3.10 47.78
C ALA A 21 -8.08 4.08 47.00
N THR A 22 -7.57 5.28 46.74
CA THR A 22 -8.04 6.10 45.62
C THR A 22 -7.69 5.34 44.34
N SER A 23 -8.59 4.44 43.94
CA SER A 23 -8.63 3.87 42.60
C SER A 23 -8.65 5.03 41.61
N ARG A 24 -7.51 5.30 40.96
CA ARG A 24 -7.51 5.99 39.67
C ARG A 24 -8.37 5.12 38.75
N GLN A 25 -9.65 5.45 38.62
CA GLN A 25 -10.46 4.94 37.54
C GLN A 25 -9.76 5.37 36.26
N GLN A 26 -9.20 4.38 35.57
CA GLN A 26 -8.84 4.53 34.17
C GLN A 26 -10.08 5.10 33.46
N PRO A 27 -9.98 6.25 32.75
CA PRO A 27 -11.13 6.81 32.08
C PRO A 27 -11.75 5.70 31.23
N ALA A 28 -13.04 5.45 31.46
CA ALA A 28 -13.78 4.41 30.76
C ALA A 28 -13.55 4.61 29.26
N LYS A 29 -13.20 3.53 28.55
CA LYS A 29 -13.21 3.51 27.09
C LYS A 29 -14.57 4.08 26.65
N PRO A 30 -14.64 5.21 25.91
CA PRO A 30 -15.90 5.76 25.47
C PRO A 30 -16.70 4.65 24.80
N ALA A 31 -17.96 4.48 25.21
CA ALA A 31 -18.85 3.55 24.54
C ALA A 31 -18.88 3.95 23.05
N PRO A 32 -18.75 3.00 22.10
CA PRO A 32 -18.82 3.34 20.69
C PRO A 32 -20.13 4.09 20.45
N VAL A 33 -20.04 5.29 19.89
CA VAL A 33 -21.20 6.06 19.45
C VAL A 33 -21.99 5.12 18.55
N ALA A 34 -23.22 4.78 18.94
CA ALA A 34 -24.05 3.87 18.15
C ALA A 34 -24.26 4.51 16.78
N VAL A 35 -23.53 4.03 15.77
CA VAL A 35 -23.69 4.46 14.39
C VAL A 35 -25.06 3.97 13.95
N THR A 36 -26.07 4.82 14.03
CA THR A 36 -27.36 4.53 13.42
C THR A 36 -27.13 4.35 11.92
N PRO A 37 -27.48 3.19 11.34
CA PRO A 37 -27.35 3.01 9.91
C PRO A 37 -28.20 4.05 9.18
N PRO A 38 -27.78 4.50 7.97
CA PRO A 38 -28.57 5.44 7.18
C PRO A 38 -29.98 4.88 6.95
N PRO A 39 -31.00 5.75 6.85
CA PRO A 39 -32.37 5.32 6.63
C PRO A 39 -32.48 4.50 5.34
N LYS A 40 -33.39 3.50 5.34
CA LYS A 40 -33.59 2.59 4.19
C LYS A 40 -34.00 3.31 2.90
N GLN A 41 -34.66 4.46 3.03
CA GLN A 41 -35.03 5.35 1.92
C GLN A 41 -34.66 6.78 2.34
N PRO A 42 -33.41 7.21 2.07
CA PRO A 42 -32.99 8.56 2.39
C PRO A 42 -33.64 9.57 1.44
N THR A 43 -33.92 10.75 1.97
CA THR A 43 -34.23 11.94 1.19
C THR A 43 -33.02 12.37 0.33
N ALA A 44 -33.27 13.30 -0.61
CA ALA A 44 -32.19 13.88 -1.41
C ALA A 44 -31.15 14.61 -0.53
N GLU A 45 -31.62 15.36 0.48
CA GLU A 45 -30.75 16.07 1.42
C GLU A 45 -29.91 15.11 2.27
N GLU A 46 -30.51 14.05 2.84
CA GLU A 46 -29.77 13.03 3.59
C GLU A 46 -28.72 12.33 2.72
N THR A 47 -29.03 12.10 1.43
CA THR A 47 -28.08 11.52 0.48
C THR A 47 -26.87 12.45 0.26
N LEU A 48 -27.11 13.76 0.11
CA LEU A 48 -26.05 14.75 -0.04
C LEU A 48 -25.19 14.86 1.22
N SER A 49 -25.80 14.90 2.40
CA SER A 49 -25.08 14.97 3.68
C SER A 49 -24.23 13.72 3.93
N TYR A 50 -24.76 12.53 3.67
CA TYR A 50 -24.00 11.28 3.75
C TYR A 50 -22.85 11.25 2.74
N GLY A 51 -23.10 11.73 1.52
CA GLY A 51 -22.09 11.86 0.47
C GLY A 51 -20.93 12.78 0.87
N LEU A 52 -21.22 13.93 1.48
CA LEU A 52 -20.19 14.85 1.98
C LEU A 52 -19.29 14.19 3.03
N GLY A 53 -19.86 13.41 3.97
CA GLY A 53 -19.08 12.65 4.94
C GLY A 53 -18.12 11.66 4.29
N ARG A 54 -18.55 11.00 3.20
CA ARG A 54 -17.68 10.12 2.41
C ARG A 54 -16.54 10.87 1.71
N LEU A 55 -16.81 12.05 1.17
CA LEU A 55 -15.78 12.89 0.53
C LEU A 55 -14.73 13.34 1.56
N ILE A 56 -15.17 13.81 2.73
CA ILE A 56 -14.25 14.22 3.81
C ILE A 56 -13.34 13.06 4.21
N VAL A 57 -13.87 11.86 4.42
CA VAL A 57 -13.05 10.70 4.80
C VAL A 57 -12.15 10.24 3.65
N ALA A 58 -12.59 10.35 2.39
CA ALA A 58 -11.76 10.06 1.24
C ALA A 58 -10.54 11.00 1.16
N ASP A 59 -10.75 12.30 1.40
CA ASP A 59 -9.68 13.31 1.44
C ASP A 59 -8.70 13.12 2.61
N LEU A 60 -9.14 12.42 3.67
CA LEU A 60 -8.30 12.09 4.83
C LEU A 60 -7.67 10.70 4.75
N SER A 61 -7.84 9.99 3.63
CA SER A 61 -7.39 8.60 3.49
C SER A 61 -5.88 8.42 3.68
N HIS A 62 -5.06 9.44 3.38
CA HIS A 62 -3.61 9.41 3.56
C HIS A 62 -3.16 9.42 5.03
N TYR A 63 -4.05 9.68 5.98
CA TYR A 63 -3.77 9.53 7.42
C TYR A 63 -4.00 8.11 7.92
N TYR A 64 -4.71 7.27 7.15
CA TYR A 64 -5.00 5.87 7.47
C TYR A 64 -5.55 5.70 8.89
N PHE A 65 -6.54 6.53 9.24
CA PHE A 65 -7.19 6.46 10.53
C PHE A 65 -7.82 5.09 10.75
N SER A 66 -7.58 4.53 11.94
CA SER A 66 -8.29 3.34 12.38
C SER A 66 -9.78 3.67 12.63
N PRO A 67 -10.66 2.66 12.64
CA PRO A 67 -12.07 2.89 12.96
C PRO A 67 -12.29 3.65 14.28
N GLY A 68 -11.48 3.35 15.31
CA GLY A 68 -11.55 4.06 16.60
C GLY A 68 -11.08 5.52 16.53
N GLU A 69 -10.15 5.85 15.64
CA GLU A 69 -9.75 7.26 15.41
C GLU A 69 -10.82 8.04 14.65
N ILE A 70 -11.50 7.40 13.71
CA ILE A 70 -12.67 7.98 13.05
C ILE A 70 -13.77 8.28 14.07
N GLU A 71 -14.01 7.41 15.06
CA GLU A 71 -14.95 7.68 16.15
C GLU A 71 -14.56 8.95 16.94
N MET A 72 -13.27 9.14 17.22
CA MET A 72 -12.78 10.36 17.88
C MET A 72 -12.98 11.61 17.03
N ILE A 73 -12.79 11.52 15.71
CA ILE A 73 -13.04 12.63 14.78
C ILE A 73 -14.53 12.98 14.76
N VAL A 74 -15.41 11.98 14.69
CA VAL A 74 -16.87 12.19 14.73
C VAL A 74 -17.29 12.85 16.04
N MET A 75 -16.74 12.42 17.18
CA MET A 75 -16.99 13.05 18.48
C MET A 75 -16.59 14.53 18.46
N GLY A 76 -15.39 14.86 17.95
CA GLY A 76 -14.95 16.26 17.83
C GLY A 76 -15.85 17.11 16.92
N VAL A 77 -16.41 16.54 15.84
CA VAL A 77 -17.39 17.22 14.99
C VAL A 77 -18.70 17.46 15.75
N GLN A 78 -19.20 16.46 16.48
CA GLN A 78 -20.43 16.56 17.27
C GLN A 78 -20.31 17.61 18.38
N ASP A 79 -19.19 17.62 19.09
CA ASP A 79 -18.90 18.58 20.15
C ASP A 79 -18.83 20.00 19.58
N GLN A 80 -18.14 20.20 18.44
CA GLN A 80 -18.04 21.51 17.79
C GLN A 80 -19.41 22.05 17.32
N LEU A 81 -20.31 21.17 16.89
CA LEU A 81 -21.67 21.55 16.50
C LEU A 81 -22.56 21.87 17.71
N SER A 82 -22.37 21.16 18.82
CA SER A 82 -23.20 21.30 20.03
C SER A 82 -22.75 22.49 20.89
N GLU A 83 -21.44 22.68 21.05
CA GLU A 83 -20.80 23.73 21.84
C GLU A 83 -19.66 24.39 21.04
N PRO A 84 -19.99 25.35 20.14
CA PRO A 84 -19.01 25.94 19.24
C PRO A 84 -17.93 26.70 20.00
N THR A 85 -16.74 26.10 20.09
CA THR A 85 -15.58 26.72 20.72
C THR A 85 -14.49 26.91 19.67
N ALA A 86 -13.90 28.11 19.63
CA ALA A 86 -12.75 28.33 18.75
C ALA A 86 -11.50 27.71 19.39
N LEU A 87 -10.81 26.85 18.65
CA LEU A 87 -9.46 26.39 19.04
C LEU A 87 -8.51 27.59 19.10
N SER A 88 -7.57 27.60 20.06
CA SER A 88 -6.51 28.62 20.09
C SER A 88 -5.55 28.47 18.90
N GLU A 89 -4.77 29.51 18.60
CA GLU A 89 -3.72 29.42 17.56
C GLU A 89 -2.70 28.31 17.85
N ASP A 90 -2.30 28.19 19.12
CA ASP A 90 -1.34 27.19 19.56
C ASP A 90 -1.90 25.76 19.43
N ASP A 91 -3.17 25.55 19.81
CA ASP A 91 -3.82 24.24 19.67
C ASP A 91 -3.91 23.83 18.20
N ARG A 92 -4.33 24.75 17.31
CA ARG A 92 -4.40 24.47 15.87
C ARG A 92 -3.04 24.09 15.31
N LYS A 93 -1.98 24.81 15.69
CA LYS A 93 -0.61 24.51 15.25
C LYS A 93 -0.15 23.15 15.77
N GLN A 94 -0.39 22.85 17.04
CA GLN A 94 0.01 21.59 17.66
C GLN A 94 -0.72 20.39 17.01
N ILE A 95 -2.01 20.53 16.72
CA ILE A 95 -2.80 19.52 16.00
C ILE A 95 -2.24 19.32 14.59
N ALA A 96 -2.00 20.40 13.83
CA ALA A 96 -1.48 20.31 12.47
C ALA A 96 -0.11 19.62 12.42
N MET A 97 0.82 20.02 13.30
CA MET A 97 2.13 19.38 13.41
C MET A 97 2.03 17.91 13.82
N GLY A 98 1.14 17.59 14.78
CA GLY A 98 0.90 16.21 15.22
C GLY A 98 0.34 15.33 14.12
N LEU A 99 -0.62 15.83 13.35
CA LEU A 99 -1.18 15.13 12.19
C LEU A 99 -0.13 14.90 11.10
N GLN A 100 0.70 15.89 10.80
CA GLN A 100 1.80 15.74 9.85
C GLN A 100 2.79 14.66 10.29
N ALA A 101 3.28 14.74 11.53
CA ALA A 101 4.23 13.75 12.06
C ALA A 101 3.62 12.33 12.11
N MET A 102 2.33 12.22 12.45
CA MET A 102 1.61 10.96 12.43
C MET A 102 1.51 10.39 11.00
N ALA A 103 1.16 11.22 10.01
CA ALA A 103 1.05 10.81 8.62
C ALA A 103 2.41 10.32 8.07
N GLU A 104 3.48 11.08 8.31
CA GLU A 104 4.84 10.72 7.91
C GLU A 104 5.26 9.39 8.53
N LYS A 105 5.06 9.22 9.84
CA LYS A 105 5.37 7.96 10.52
C LYS A 105 4.59 6.79 9.92
N ARG A 106 3.27 6.93 9.76
CA ARG A 106 2.42 5.86 9.21
C ARG A 106 2.76 5.53 7.76
N ALA A 107 3.12 6.53 6.96
CA ALA A 107 3.58 6.30 5.60
C ALA A 107 4.85 5.45 5.60
N ASN A 108 5.85 5.80 6.42
CA ASN A 108 7.09 5.03 6.53
C ASN A 108 6.85 3.61 7.06
N ASP A 109 6.04 3.46 8.13
CA ASP A 109 5.70 2.14 8.69
C ASP A 109 5.09 1.23 7.61
N ARG A 110 4.17 1.74 6.78
CA ARG A 110 3.57 0.95 5.70
C ARG A 110 4.54 0.61 4.58
N ILE A 111 5.47 1.50 4.25
CA ILE A 111 6.53 1.21 3.28
C ILE A 111 7.38 0.04 3.78
N ASP A 112 7.76 0.06 5.05
CA ASP A 112 8.54 -1.01 5.68
C ASP A 112 7.75 -2.32 5.74
N GLU A 113 6.47 -2.27 6.10
CA GLU A 113 5.58 -3.44 6.09
C GLU A 113 5.43 -4.04 4.70
N GLU A 114 5.22 -3.21 3.67
CA GLU A 114 5.06 -3.69 2.30
C GLU A 114 6.37 -4.23 1.73
N LYS A 115 7.52 -3.60 2.03
CA LYS A 115 8.84 -4.14 1.69
C LYS A 115 9.09 -5.50 2.35
N ALA A 116 8.75 -5.64 3.63
CA ALA A 116 8.90 -6.90 4.34
C ALA A 116 8.02 -8.00 3.73
N ALA A 117 6.74 -7.70 3.47
CA ALA A 117 5.81 -8.63 2.84
C ALA A 117 6.23 -8.99 1.40
N SER A 118 6.69 -8.01 0.63
CA SER A 118 7.26 -8.20 -0.70
C SER A 118 8.52 -9.07 -0.67
N GLY A 119 9.41 -8.84 0.29
CA GLY A 119 10.62 -9.63 0.49
C GLY A 119 10.33 -11.10 0.81
N VAL A 120 9.34 -11.37 1.68
CA VAL A 120 8.87 -12.74 1.94
C VAL A 120 8.36 -13.40 0.65
N HIS A 121 7.53 -12.70 -0.12
CA HIS A 121 7.00 -13.24 -1.36
C HIS A 121 8.08 -13.50 -2.41
N LEU A 122 9.06 -12.60 -2.54
CA LEU A 122 10.21 -12.80 -3.42
C LEU A 122 11.03 -14.02 -3.01
N ALA A 123 11.25 -14.25 -1.71
CA ALA A 123 11.92 -15.44 -1.22
C ALA A 123 11.15 -16.73 -1.55
N GLU A 124 9.82 -16.72 -1.41
CA GLU A 124 8.94 -17.84 -1.81
C GLU A 124 9.04 -18.11 -3.32
N LEU A 125 9.04 -17.06 -4.14
CA LEU A 125 9.21 -17.15 -5.59
C LEU A 125 10.60 -17.72 -5.95
N GLY A 126 11.65 -17.28 -5.27
CA GLY A 126 13.02 -17.75 -5.50
C GLY A 126 13.26 -19.19 -5.06
N GLY A 127 12.44 -19.72 -4.16
CA GLY A 127 12.48 -21.12 -3.73
C GLY A 127 11.80 -22.10 -4.69
N ARG A 128 11.18 -21.64 -5.78
CA ARG A 128 10.52 -22.50 -6.76
C ARG A 128 11.52 -23.24 -7.63
N GLU A 129 11.16 -24.44 -8.08
CA GLU A 129 11.98 -25.21 -9.01
C GLU A 129 12.25 -24.40 -10.30
N GLY A 130 13.52 -24.31 -10.69
CA GLY A 130 13.95 -23.56 -11.87
C GLY A 130 14.09 -22.05 -11.66
N ALA A 131 13.70 -21.52 -10.50
CA ALA A 131 13.89 -20.11 -10.19
C ALA A 131 15.37 -19.79 -9.90
N LYS A 132 15.78 -18.56 -10.22
CA LYS A 132 17.12 -18.03 -9.96
C LYS A 132 17.03 -16.63 -9.39
N THR A 133 17.60 -16.41 -8.21
CA THR A 133 17.73 -15.07 -7.62
C THR A 133 19.06 -14.45 -8.01
N LEU A 134 19.04 -13.19 -8.44
CA LEU A 134 20.21 -12.37 -8.78
C LEU A 134 20.71 -11.60 -7.56
N ASP A 135 21.93 -11.04 -7.64
CA ASP A 135 22.54 -10.29 -6.53
C ASP A 135 21.74 -9.03 -6.16
N THR A 136 21.00 -8.47 -7.11
CA THR A 136 20.07 -7.35 -6.95
C THR A 136 18.73 -7.75 -6.32
N GLY A 137 18.53 -9.02 -5.97
CA GLY A 137 17.29 -9.55 -5.40
C GLY A 137 16.19 -9.84 -6.43
N ILE A 138 16.44 -9.62 -7.72
CA ILE A 138 15.53 -10.01 -8.80
C ILE A 138 15.41 -11.53 -8.84
N VAL A 139 14.20 -12.04 -8.94
CA VAL A 139 13.91 -13.47 -9.04
C VAL A 139 13.46 -13.79 -10.45
N ILE A 140 14.30 -14.47 -11.23
CA ILE A 140 13.91 -15.04 -12.52
C ILE A 140 13.15 -16.34 -12.24
N LEU A 141 11.91 -16.43 -12.70
CA LEU A 141 11.02 -17.58 -12.51
C LEU A 141 11.09 -18.55 -13.69
N ALA A 142 11.08 -18.01 -14.90
CA ALA A 142 11.17 -18.78 -16.12
C ALA A 142 11.73 -17.91 -17.24
N MET A 143 12.47 -18.52 -18.16
CA MET A 143 13.00 -17.81 -19.31
C MET A 143 13.10 -18.74 -20.52
N SER A 144 12.56 -18.29 -21.65
CA SER A 144 12.83 -18.85 -22.97
C SER A 144 13.63 -17.82 -23.77
N ARG A 145 14.74 -18.26 -24.34
CA ARG A 145 15.68 -17.34 -24.99
C ARG A 145 15.11 -16.71 -26.26
N GLY A 146 14.31 -17.44 -27.05
CA GLY A 146 14.03 -17.07 -28.44
C GLY A 146 15.23 -17.33 -29.36
N ASP A 147 15.06 -17.07 -30.65
CA ASP A 147 16.03 -17.39 -31.70
C ASP A 147 16.47 -16.17 -32.53
N GLY A 148 15.82 -15.01 -32.37
CA GLY A 148 16.13 -13.79 -33.11
C GLY A 148 17.31 -12.96 -32.57
N ALA A 149 17.24 -11.64 -32.84
CA ALA A 149 18.21 -10.66 -32.35
C ALA A 149 18.14 -10.49 -30.83
N TYR A 150 19.24 -10.13 -30.19
CA TYR A 150 19.23 -9.78 -28.76
C TYR A 150 18.56 -8.43 -28.54
N ALA A 151 17.83 -8.31 -27.42
CA ALA A 151 17.53 -6.98 -26.90
C ALA A 151 18.82 -6.28 -26.49
N THR A 152 18.93 -5.00 -26.83
CA THR A 152 19.94 -4.11 -26.26
C THR A 152 19.25 -3.10 -25.36
N GLU A 153 19.96 -2.58 -24.37
CA GLU A 153 19.44 -1.55 -23.47
C GLU A 153 19.30 -0.18 -24.14
N GLU A 154 19.77 -0.02 -25.38
CA GLU A 154 19.80 1.24 -26.14
C GLU A 154 18.73 1.30 -27.24
N GLN A 155 18.01 0.20 -27.48
CA GLN A 155 17.01 0.11 -28.54
C GLN A 155 15.58 0.09 -28.00
N PHE A 156 14.64 0.50 -28.86
CA PHE A 156 13.22 0.37 -28.57
C PHE A 156 12.83 -1.11 -28.63
N LEU A 157 12.01 -1.55 -27.68
CA LEU A 157 11.54 -2.93 -27.63
C LEU A 157 10.03 -2.97 -27.82
N LYS A 158 9.58 -3.71 -28.84
CA LYS A 158 8.18 -4.07 -28.98
C LYS A 158 7.93 -5.38 -28.27
N LEU A 159 7.01 -5.39 -27.32
CA LEU A 159 6.79 -6.53 -26.45
C LEU A 159 5.32 -6.68 -26.03
N HIS A 160 4.93 -7.90 -25.69
CA HIS A 160 3.82 -8.10 -24.77
C HIS A 160 4.34 -8.12 -23.34
N SER A 161 3.56 -7.55 -22.43
CA SER A 161 3.87 -7.50 -21.00
C SER A 161 2.62 -7.71 -20.17
N ARG A 162 2.83 -8.40 -19.06
CA ARG A 162 1.92 -8.45 -17.93
C ARG A 162 2.72 -8.08 -16.69
N ALA A 163 2.17 -7.23 -15.83
CA ALA A 163 2.76 -6.94 -14.54
C ALA A 163 1.72 -7.03 -13.41
N TRP A 164 2.13 -7.55 -12.26
CA TRP A 164 1.25 -7.72 -11.11
C TRP A 164 1.99 -7.55 -9.77
N LEU A 165 1.23 -7.19 -8.74
CA LEU A 165 1.70 -7.08 -7.36
C LEU A 165 1.64 -8.44 -6.65
N ARG A 166 2.23 -8.53 -5.44
CA ARG A 166 2.25 -9.78 -4.65
C ARG A 166 0.86 -10.35 -4.31
N ASP A 167 -0.15 -9.49 -4.25
CA ASP A 167 -1.55 -9.88 -3.98
C ASP A 167 -2.29 -10.35 -5.24
N GLY A 168 -1.63 -10.33 -6.39
CA GLY A 168 -2.20 -10.71 -7.69
C GLY A 168 -2.86 -9.55 -8.43
N THR A 169 -2.90 -8.34 -7.87
CA THR A 169 -3.44 -7.16 -8.55
C THR A 169 -2.66 -6.89 -9.84
N GLU A 170 -3.35 -6.93 -10.97
CA GLU A 170 -2.76 -6.64 -12.28
C GLU A 170 -2.60 -5.13 -12.50
N ILE A 171 -1.39 -4.73 -12.90
CA ILE A 171 -1.02 -3.35 -13.22
C ILE A 171 -1.20 -3.11 -14.73
N VAL A 172 -0.77 -4.07 -15.54
CA VAL A 172 -0.86 -4.05 -17.00
C VAL A 172 -0.97 -5.48 -17.50
N ASN A 173 -1.73 -5.69 -18.59
CA ASN A 173 -1.82 -6.97 -19.28
C ASN A 173 -2.10 -6.74 -20.77
N SER A 174 -1.04 -6.60 -21.56
CA SER A 174 -1.15 -6.36 -22.99
C SER A 174 -1.47 -7.64 -23.79
N PHE A 175 -1.27 -8.82 -23.20
CA PHE A 175 -1.71 -10.08 -23.79
C PHE A 175 -3.24 -10.15 -23.88
N ALA A 176 -3.93 -9.73 -22.81
CA ALA A 176 -5.40 -9.71 -22.79
C ALA A 176 -5.99 -8.70 -23.78
N ALA A 177 -5.29 -7.58 -23.99
CA ALA A 177 -5.69 -6.56 -24.96
C ALA A 177 -5.35 -6.94 -26.41
N GLY A 178 -4.39 -7.85 -26.64
CA GLY A 178 -3.86 -8.17 -27.97
C GLY A 178 -3.04 -7.05 -28.60
N GLU A 179 -2.70 -6.01 -27.84
CA GLU A 179 -2.01 -4.81 -28.33
C GLU A 179 -0.62 -4.70 -27.67
N PRO A 180 0.47 -5.07 -28.37
CA PRO A 180 1.82 -4.96 -27.81
C PRO A 180 2.23 -3.50 -27.64
N THR A 181 3.19 -3.25 -26.74
CA THR A 181 3.69 -1.91 -26.43
C THR A 181 5.13 -1.75 -26.93
N ILE A 182 5.47 -0.56 -27.40
CA ILE A 182 6.86 -0.16 -27.67
C ILE A 182 7.39 0.62 -26.47
N ILE A 183 8.45 0.13 -25.85
CA ILE A 183 9.11 0.77 -24.71
C ILE A 183 10.44 1.36 -25.15
N GLN A 184 10.68 2.61 -24.78
CA GLN A 184 11.94 3.31 -25.06
C GLN A 184 12.98 3.00 -23.96
N PRO A 185 14.27 2.88 -24.31
CA PRO A 185 15.39 2.68 -23.38
C PRO A 185 15.35 3.50 -22.09
N LYS A 186 15.03 4.79 -22.21
CA LYS A 186 15.02 5.73 -21.08
C LYS A 186 13.99 5.39 -20.00
N TYR A 187 13.00 4.56 -20.34
CA TYR A 187 11.95 4.10 -19.43
C TYR A 187 12.18 2.68 -18.92
N PHE A 188 13.31 2.05 -19.24
CA PHE A 188 13.60 0.71 -18.73
C PHE A 188 13.85 0.77 -17.23
N LEU A 189 13.05 0.00 -16.50
CA LEU A 189 13.23 -0.24 -15.08
C LEU A 189 14.59 -0.92 -14.83
N PRO A 190 15.26 -0.67 -13.70
CA PRO A 190 16.53 -1.32 -13.37
C PRO A 190 16.49 -2.85 -13.55
N CYS A 191 15.42 -3.52 -13.10
CA CYS A 191 15.34 -4.96 -13.30
C CYS A 191 15.16 -5.39 -14.76
N TRP A 192 14.54 -4.56 -15.61
CA TRP A 192 14.42 -4.86 -17.03
C TRP A 192 15.77 -4.77 -17.73
N LYS A 193 16.62 -3.83 -17.33
CA LYS A 193 17.99 -3.73 -17.85
C LYS A 193 18.82 -4.97 -17.52
N GLU A 194 18.63 -5.58 -16.35
CA GLU A 194 19.36 -6.80 -15.99
C GLU A 194 18.80 -8.07 -16.68
N VAL A 195 17.48 -8.15 -16.87
CA VAL A 195 16.82 -9.37 -17.38
C VAL A 195 16.71 -9.39 -18.90
N LEU A 196 16.27 -8.30 -19.54
CA LEU A 196 15.93 -8.30 -20.97
C LEU A 196 17.11 -8.59 -21.91
N PRO A 197 18.36 -8.20 -21.65
CA PRO A 197 19.49 -8.57 -22.50
C PRO A 197 19.75 -10.08 -22.60
N GLN A 198 19.18 -10.87 -21.69
CA GLN A 198 19.25 -12.34 -21.71
C GLN A 198 18.20 -12.97 -22.67
N VAL A 199 17.25 -12.17 -23.13
CA VAL A 199 16.13 -12.56 -24.00
C VAL A 199 16.39 -12.06 -25.42
N LYS A 200 16.15 -12.92 -26.41
CA LYS A 200 16.13 -12.59 -27.83
C LYS A 200 14.71 -12.39 -28.31
N VAL A 201 14.57 -11.77 -29.47
CA VAL A 201 13.30 -11.72 -30.21
C VAL A 201 12.71 -13.13 -30.34
N GLY A 202 11.40 -13.25 -30.04
CA GLY A 202 10.67 -14.52 -29.92
C GLY A 202 10.82 -15.21 -28.55
N GLY A 203 11.61 -14.63 -27.65
CA GLY A 203 11.82 -15.11 -26.29
C GLY A 203 10.84 -14.51 -25.29
N ARG A 204 10.79 -15.12 -24.10
CA ARG A 204 9.92 -14.72 -23.00
C ARG A 204 10.65 -14.83 -21.67
N ALA A 205 10.40 -13.89 -20.76
CA ALA A 205 10.92 -13.95 -19.40
C ALA A 205 9.82 -13.64 -18.40
N GLN A 206 9.73 -14.49 -17.36
CA GLN A 206 8.92 -14.24 -16.18
C GLN A 206 9.85 -14.04 -14.99
N PHE A 207 9.68 -12.93 -14.28
CA PHE A 207 10.57 -12.53 -13.19
C PHE A 207 9.87 -11.58 -12.21
N ALA A 208 10.36 -11.50 -10.99
CA ALA A 208 9.86 -10.58 -9.97
C ALA A 208 10.98 -9.69 -9.45
N CYS A 209 10.68 -8.41 -9.28
CA CYS A 209 11.64 -7.38 -8.93
C CYS A 209 11.32 -6.79 -7.55
N PRO A 210 12.30 -6.65 -6.65
CA PRO A 210 12.12 -5.88 -5.42
C PRO A 210 11.90 -4.39 -5.74
N SER A 211 11.34 -3.65 -4.78
CA SER A 211 10.85 -2.28 -4.99
C SER A 211 11.94 -1.34 -5.52
N ASP A 212 13.16 -1.45 -5.01
CA ASP A 212 14.33 -0.65 -5.43
C ASP A 212 14.75 -0.87 -6.89
N GLN A 213 14.39 -2.03 -7.46
CA GLN A 213 14.61 -2.34 -8.88
C GLN A 213 13.44 -1.91 -9.77
N VAL A 214 12.40 -1.30 -9.19
CA VAL A 214 11.21 -0.77 -9.87
C VAL A 214 10.86 0.66 -9.38
N TYR A 215 9.77 0.84 -8.62
CA TYR A 215 9.20 2.14 -8.26
C TYR A 215 9.57 2.63 -6.84
N GLY A 216 10.35 1.84 -6.10
CA GLY A 216 10.90 2.18 -4.79
C GLY A 216 9.84 2.61 -3.76
N ASP A 217 10.28 3.49 -2.86
CA ASP A 217 9.50 4.00 -1.73
C ASP A 217 8.47 5.05 -2.15
N GLN A 218 8.48 5.45 -3.43
CA GLN A 218 7.49 6.36 -3.99
C GLN A 218 6.31 5.58 -4.61
N GLY A 219 6.56 4.35 -5.06
CA GLY A 219 5.57 3.57 -5.80
C GLY A 219 5.13 4.29 -7.08
N ARG A 220 3.91 3.98 -7.52
CA ARG A 220 3.20 4.69 -8.59
C ARG A 220 1.81 5.04 -8.06
N PRO A 221 1.55 6.30 -7.67
CA PRO A 221 0.28 6.69 -7.04
C PRO A 221 -0.94 6.15 -7.80
N GLY A 222 -1.87 5.55 -7.05
CA GLY A 222 -3.10 4.96 -7.61
C GLY A 222 -2.95 3.58 -8.27
N GLN A 223 -1.74 3.06 -8.45
CA GLN A 223 -1.51 1.79 -9.16
C GLN A 223 -0.53 0.84 -8.46
N ILE A 224 0.57 1.36 -7.90
CA ILE A 224 1.63 0.56 -7.26
C ILE A 224 1.92 1.17 -5.90
N PRO A 225 1.68 0.43 -4.80
CA PRO A 225 2.00 0.92 -3.46
C PRO A 225 3.51 1.19 -3.31
N PRO A 226 3.89 2.21 -2.53
CA PRO A 226 5.29 2.42 -2.20
C PRO A 226 5.87 1.23 -1.43
N GLY A 227 7.10 0.81 -1.78
CA GLY A 227 7.76 -0.37 -1.22
C GLY A 227 7.35 -1.71 -1.82
N ALA A 228 6.41 -1.74 -2.78
CA ALA A 228 5.93 -2.98 -3.38
C ALA A 228 6.91 -3.58 -4.38
N MET A 229 7.05 -4.91 -4.36
CA MET A 229 7.60 -5.67 -5.49
C MET A 229 6.67 -5.66 -6.70
N VAL A 230 7.22 -5.85 -7.89
CA VAL A 230 6.43 -6.03 -9.12
C VAL A 230 6.94 -7.27 -9.86
N ALA A 231 6.03 -8.17 -10.20
CA ALA A 231 6.30 -9.31 -11.04
C ALA A 231 5.91 -9.00 -12.49
N PHE A 232 6.68 -9.55 -13.41
CA PHE A 232 6.58 -9.33 -14.84
C PHE A 232 6.55 -10.65 -15.58
N ASP A 233 5.83 -10.63 -16.69
CA ASP A 233 5.87 -11.63 -17.74
C ASP A 233 5.95 -10.90 -19.08
N ILE A 234 7.08 -11.05 -19.77
CA ILE A 234 7.42 -10.27 -20.95
C ILE A 234 7.72 -11.22 -22.10
N GLU A 235 7.09 -11.00 -23.24
CA GLU A 235 7.42 -11.63 -24.52
C GLU A 235 7.99 -10.59 -25.48
N LEU A 236 9.23 -10.78 -25.92
CA LEU A 236 9.92 -9.84 -26.79
C LEU A 236 9.58 -10.13 -28.25
N LEU A 237 8.94 -9.18 -28.92
CA LEU A 237 8.46 -9.34 -30.29
C LEU A 237 9.42 -8.76 -31.32
N LYS A 238 10.00 -7.57 -31.04
CA LYS A 238 10.97 -6.92 -31.93
C LYS A 238 11.91 -6.00 -31.16
N VAL A 239 13.06 -5.74 -31.79
CA VAL A 239 14.02 -4.70 -31.44
C VAL A 239 14.00 -3.67 -32.57
N LEU A 240 13.92 -2.39 -32.23
CA LEU A 240 13.76 -1.29 -33.18
C LEU A 240 14.78 -0.18 -32.86
N ASP A 241 15.32 0.48 -33.89
CA ASP A 241 16.22 1.63 -33.72
C ASP A 241 15.42 2.91 -33.44
N THR A 242 14.23 3.02 -34.06
CA THR A 242 13.25 4.08 -33.83
C THR A 242 11.85 3.47 -33.67
N PRO A 243 10.90 4.13 -32.98
CA PRO A 243 9.54 3.62 -32.85
C PRO A 243 8.80 3.59 -34.19
N GLU A 244 9.22 4.40 -35.17
CA GLU A 244 8.67 4.46 -36.53
C GLU A 244 9.06 3.24 -37.40
N ASP A 245 10.05 2.45 -36.99
CA ASP A 245 10.47 1.24 -37.70
C ASP A 245 9.45 0.07 -37.57
N ASP A 246 8.34 0.28 -36.87
CA ASP A 246 7.20 -0.64 -36.82
C ASP A 246 5.94 0.04 -37.37
N GLU A 247 5.28 -0.58 -38.35
CA GLU A 247 4.03 -0.08 -38.94
C GLU A 247 2.83 -0.05 -37.94
N ALA A 248 3.01 -0.51 -36.70
CA ALA A 248 2.00 -0.42 -35.64
C ALA A 248 1.94 0.97 -35.01
N LYS A 249 0.72 1.42 -34.69
CA LYS A 249 0.45 2.71 -34.06
C LYS A 249 1.29 2.91 -32.78
N PHE A 250 2.08 3.98 -32.75
CA PHE A 250 2.72 4.49 -31.55
C PHE A 250 1.66 4.85 -30.50
N SER A 251 1.68 4.19 -29.35
CA SER A 251 0.91 4.61 -28.17
C SER A 251 1.79 5.55 -27.34
N GLU A 252 1.52 6.85 -27.45
CA GLU A 252 2.13 7.89 -26.63
C GLU A 252 1.46 7.95 -25.24
N GLY A 253 1.29 6.79 -24.58
CA GLY A 253 0.35 6.64 -23.47
C GLY A 253 0.85 5.72 -22.36
N ALA A 254 1.96 6.06 -21.73
CA ALA A 254 2.35 5.49 -20.42
C ALA A 254 3.07 6.50 -19.51
N ALA A 255 2.99 7.80 -19.82
CA ALA A 255 3.58 8.87 -19.04
C ALA A 255 2.56 9.98 -18.78
N ASP A 256 1.60 9.72 -17.88
CA ASP A 256 1.24 10.80 -16.96
C ASP A 256 2.51 11.12 -16.17
N GLY A 257 2.98 12.36 -16.33
CA GLY A 257 4.32 12.83 -15.96
C GLY A 257 4.63 12.80 -14.46
N PRO A 258 5.83 13.28 -14.07
CA PRO A 258 6.21 13.38 -12.67
C PRO A 258 5.23 14.32 -11.91
N PRO A 259 4.92 14.04 -10.63
CA PRO A 259 4.00 14.86 -9.87
C PRO A 259 4.58 16.27 -9.66
N GLY A 260 3.83 17.27 -10.12
CA GLY A 260 3.73 18.62 -9.55
C GLY A 260 5.01 19.41 -9.31
N SER A 261 5.35 20.31 -10.23
CA SER A 261 5.90 21.61 -9.84
C SER A 261 4.77 22.42 -9.17
N PRO A 262 5.00 23.09 -8.02
CA PRO A 262 4.00 23.94 -7.40
C PRO A 262 3.72 25.17 -8.29
N PRO A 263 2.47 25.69 -8.32
CA PRO A 263 2.20 26.93 -9.04
C PRO A 263 2.95 28.08 -8.38
N ALA A 264 3.75 28.78 -9.17
CA ALA A 264 4.35 30.05 -8.79
C ALA A 264 3.25 31.07 -8.47
N ALA A 265 3.46 31.79 -7.38
CA ALA A 265 2.61 32.89 -6.94
C ALA A 265 2.46 33.98 -8.00
N ASN A 266 1.23 34.47 -8.16
CA ASN A 266 0.87 35.88 -8.37
C ASN A 266 -0.59 36.09 -7.98
#